data_AF-A0A5K7YX58-F1
#
_entry.id   AF-A0A5K7YX58-F1
#
_cell.length_a   1.000
_cell.length_b   1.000
_cell.length_c   1.000
_cell.angle_alpha   90.00
_cell.angle_beta   90.00
_cell.angle_gamma   90.00
#
_symmetry.space_group_name_H-M   'P 1'
#
loop_
_entity.id
_entity.type
_entity.pdbx_description
1 polymer ?
#
loop_
_entity_poly.entity_id
_entity_poly.type
_entity_poly.pdbx_seq_one_letter_code
_entity_poly.pdbx_strand_id
1 'polypeptide(L)'
;MKTNQRIRRVFDPQQKITAVLSIWSERRTSAQVCQELSISPTLLGQWQNLAIEGMLKALDPNKKDPLPPINQRLSRLIEKKLSEPGKLEKRLQSIQKAAAAG
;
A
#
# COMPACT_ATOMS: atom_id res chain seq x y z
N MET A 1 34.86 25.55 -5.54
CA MET A 1 34.15 24.62 -6.43
C MET A 1 32.65 24.83 -6.24
N LYS A 2 31.93 25.37 -7.24
CA LYS A 2 30.50 25.61 -7.14
C LYS A 2 29.77 24.29 -7.37
N THR A 3 29.19 23.70 -6.33
CA THR A 3 28.36 22.51 -6.44
C THR A 3 27.10 22.86 -7.21
N ASN A 4 27.07 22.46 -8.48
CA ASN A 4 25.93 22.66 -9.37
C ASN A 4 24.75 21.85 -8.78
N GLN A 5 23.83 22.53 -8.09
CA GLN A 5 22.62 21.91 -7.56
C GLN A 5 21.81 21.39 -8.75
N ARG A 6 21.96 20.09 -9.05
CA ARG A 6 21.14 19.41 -10.06
C ARG A 6 19.70 19.49 -9.59
N ILE A 7 18.91 20.32 -10.26
CA ILE A 7 17.46 20.41 -10.10
C ILE A 7 16.92 18.98 -10.27
N ARG A 8 16.49 18.34 -9.18
CA ARG A 8 15.94 16.99 -9.23
C ARG A 8 14.58 17.08 -9.90
N ARG A 9 14.52 16.64 -11.16
CA ARG A 9 13.28 16.55 -11.91
C ARG A 9 12.38 15.51 -11.25
N VAL A 10 11.23 15.93 -10.74
CA VAL A 10 10.23 15.04 -10.15
C VAL A 10 9.28 14.64 -11.27
N PHE A 11 9.13 13.34 -11.49
CA PHE A 11 8.18 12.81 -12.47
C PHE A 11 6.90 12.40 -11.77
N ASP A 12 5.78 12.83 -12.33
CA ASP A 12 4.45 12.42 -11.90
C ASP A 12 4.26 10.91 -12.10
N PRO A 13 3.54 10.19 -11.22
CA PRO A 13 3.29 8.77 -11.39
C PRO A 13 2.71 8.40 -12.76
N GLN A 14 1.82 9.22 -13.34
CA GLN A 14 1.28 8.95 -14.68
C GLN A 14 2.38 8.95 -15.74
N GLN A 15 3.31 9.90 -15.69
CA GLN A 15 4.41 9.97 -16.65
C GLN A 15 5.30 8.72 -16.59
N LYS A 16 5.57 8.21 -15.38
CA LYS A 16 6.35 6.98 -15.19
C LYS A 16 5.63 5.77 -15.77
N ILE A 17 4.32 5.67 -15.54
CA ILE A 17 3.48 4.59 -16.07
C ILE A 17 3.45 4.63 -17.60
N THR A 18 3.20 5.79 -18.20
CA THR A 18 3.20 5.95 -19.66
C THR A 18 4.54 5.56 -20.28
N ALA A 19 5.65 5.96 -19.65
CA ALA A 19 6.99 5.60 -20.08
C ALA A 19 7.20 4.07 -20.08
N VAL A 20 6.87 3.39 -18.98
CA VAL A 20 6.99 1.93 -18.86
C VAL A 20 6.08 1.21 -19.86
N LEU A 21 4.81 1.61 -19.97
CA LEU A 21 3.87 0.99 -20.91
C LEU A 21 4.26 1.19 -22.38
N SER A 22 4.85 2.34 -22.73
CA SER A 22 5.33 2.59 -24.09
C SER A 22 6.46 1.63 -24.51
N ILE A 23 7.25 1.16 -23.54
CA ILE A 23 8.31 0.16 -23.76
C ILE A 23 7.70 -1.24 -23.85
N TRP A 24 6.80 -1.61 -22.93
CA TRP A 24 6.16 -2.93 -22.94
C TRP A 24 5.23 -3.16 -24.13
N SER A 25 4.69 -2.09 -24.72
CA SER A 25 3.90 -2.14 -25.95
C SER A 25 4.74 -1.98 -27.22
N GLU A 26 6.08 -2.04 -27.11
CA GLU A 26 7.04 -1.92 -28.22
C GLU A 26 6.92 -0.63 -29.05
N ARG A 27 6.20 0.38 -28.53
CA ARG A 27 6.03 1.68 -29.20
C ARG A 27 7.28 2.54 -29.14
N ARG A 28 8.10 2.38 -28.10
CA ARG A 28 9.36 3.11 -27.88
C ARG A 28 10.42 2.19 -27.32
N THR A 29 11.67 2.44 -27.65
CA THR A 29 12.81 1.74 -27.05
C THR A 29 13.21 2.39 -25.72
N SER A 30 13.86 1.63 -24.84
CA SER A 30 14.39 2.13 -23.57
C SER A 30 15.35 3.31 -23.77
N ALA A 31 16.16 3.28 -24.82
CA ALA A 31 17.08 4.36 -25.17
C ALA A 31 16.34 5.66 -25.55
N GLN A 32 15.28 5.57 -26.36
CA GLN A 32 14.46 6.72 -26.74
C GLN A 32 13.81 7.38 -25.51
N VAL A 33 13.23 6.57 -24.62
CA VAL A 33 12.59 7.06 -23.39
C VAL A 33 13.61 7.72 -22.45
N CYS A 34 14.80 7.13 -22.30
CA CYS A 34 15.86 7.71 -21.47
C CYS A 34 16.34 9.07 -22.01
N GLN A 35 16.46 9.20 -23.33
CA GLN A 35 16.88 10.44 -23.97
C GLN A 35 15.81 11.53 -23.83
N GLU A 36 14.55 11.21 -24.13
CA GLU A 36 13.43 12.17 -24.10
C GLU A 36 13.14 12.68 -22.69
N LEU A 37 13.14 11.79 -21.69
CA LEU A 37 12.93 12.16 -20.29
C LEU A 37 14.22 12.65 -19.60
N SER A 38 15.37 12.55 -20.28
CA SER A 38 16.69 12.86 -19.73
C SER A 38 16.96 12.11 -18.41
N ILE A 39 16.62 10.81 -18.37
CA ILE A 39 16.78 9.93 -17.21
C ILE A 39 17.87 8.90 -17.44
N SER A 40 18.43 8.36 -16.35
CA SER A 40 19.37 7.26 -16.45
C SER A 40 18.64 5.93 -16.77
N PRO A 41 19.28 5.02 -17.52
CA PRO A 41 18.73 3.68 -17.77
C PRO A 41 18.44 2.90 -16.47
N THR A 42 19.25 3.13 -15.42
CA THR A 42 19.03 2.53 -14.10
C THR A 42 17.72 2.99 -13.46
N LEU A 43 17.39 4.29 -13.58
CA LEU A 43 16.13 4.82 -13.05
C LEU A 43 14.92 4.25 -13.80
N LEU A 44 15.04 4.11 -15.12
CA LEU A 44 14.02 3.46 -15.93
C LEU A 44 13.82 1.99 -15.54
N GLY A 45 14.90 1.25 -15.30
CA GLY A 45 14.84 -0.13 -14.80
C GLY A 45 14.15 -0.23 -13.43
N GLN A 46 14.41 0.71 -12.52
CA GLN A 46 13.69 0.79 -11.24
C GLN A 46 12.18 0.97 -11.44
N TRP A 47 11.77 1.82 -12.39
CA TRP A 47 10.34 2.02 -12.68
C TRP A 47 9.69 0.76 -13.23
N GLN A 48 10.38 0.02 -14.10
CA GLN A 48 9.88 -1.26 -14.63
C GLN A 48 9.72 -2.29 -13.51
N ASN A 49 10.71 -2.43 -12.62
CA ASN A 49 10.64 -3.36 -11.50
C ASN A 49 9.48 -3.04 -10.56
N LEU A 50 9.32 -1.76 -10.19
CA LEU A 50 8.20 -1.31 -9.35
C LEU A 50 6.84 -1.52 -10.02
N ALA A 51 6.75 -1.33 -11.34
CA ALA A 51 5.53 -1.59 -12.08
C ALA A 51 5.15 -3.08 -12.05
N ILE A 52 6.12 -3.98 -12.23
CA ILE A 52 5.91 -5.43 -12.14
C ILE A 52 5.51 -5.83 -10.72
N GLU A 53 6.23 -5.35 -9.70
CA GLU A 53 5.93 -5.63 -8.30
C GLU A 53 4.51 -5.17 -7.92
N GLY A 54 4.15 -3.95 -8.32
CA GLY A 54 2.80 -3.42 -8.11
C GLY A 54 1.72 -4.24 -8.80
N MET A 55 1.97 -4.69 -10.03
CA MET A 55 1.05 -5.55 -10.77
C MET A 55 0.90 -6.92 -10.11
N LEU A 56 2.00 -7.55 -9.71
CA LEU A 56 1.97 -8.83 -8.99
C LEU A 56 1.21 -8.71 -7.67
N LYS A 57 1.41 -7.61 -6.94
CA LYS A 57 0.69 -7.34 -5.70
C LYS A 57 -0.80 -7.12 -5.92
N ALA A 58 -1.17 -6.37 -6.95
CA ALA A 58 -2.57 -6.07 -7.26
C ALA A 58 -3.34 -7.28 -7.83
N LEU A 59 -2.64 -8.17 -8.55
CA LEU A 59 -3.23 -9.36 -9.15
C LEU A 59 -3.22 -10.59 -8.24
N ASP A 60 -2.54 -10.56 -7.09
CA ASP A 60 -2.55 -11.65 -6.11
C ASP A 60 -3.64 -11.40 -5.04
N PRO A 61 -4.82 -12.04 -5.16
CA PRO A 61 -5.94 -11.81 -4.24
C PRO A 61 -5.66 -12.33 -2.82
N ASN A 62 -4.64 -13.17 -2.63
CA ASN A 62 -4.31 -13.78 -1.35
C ASN A 62 -3.28 -12.97 -0.55
N LYS A 63 -2.51 -12.10 -1.21
CA LYS A 63 -1.59 -11.17 -0.55
C LYS A 63 -2.34 -9.92 -0.10
N LYS A 64 -3.10 -10.05 0.99
CA LYS A 64 -3.44 -8.88 1.80
C LYS A 64 -2.12 -8.28 2.29
N ASP A 65 -1.96 -6.97 2.11
CA ASP A 65 -0.86 -6.24 2.72
C ASP A 65 -0.71 -6.70 4.17
N PRO A 66 0.50 -7.07 4.63
CA PRO A 66 0.70 -7.37 6.03
C PRO A 66 0.17 -6.16 6.80
N LEU A 67 -0.88 -6.39 7.59
CA LEU A 67 -1.48 -5.37 8.42
C LEU A 67 -0.33 -4.66 9.13
N PRO A 68 -0.26 -3.32 9.09
CA PRO A 68 0.82 -2.60 9.74
C PRO A 68 0.95 -3.17 11.15
N PRO A 69 2.17 -3.52 11.60
CA PRO A 69 2.36 -4.27 12.84
C PRO A 69 1.70 -3.47 13.97
N ILE A 70 0.48 -3.89 14.30
CA ILE A 70 -0.32 -3.16 15.26
C ILE A 70 0.39 -3.40 16.59
N ASN A 71 0.67 -2.33 17.34
CA ASN A 71 1.36 -2.44 18.61
C ASN A 71 0.67 -3.53 19.45
N GLN A 72 1.41 -4.49 20.03
CA GLN A 72 0.84 -5.63 20.77
C GLN A 72 -0.24 -5.21 21.79
N ARG A 73 -0.12 -4.00 22.34
CA ARG A 73 -1.12 -3.39 23.24
C ARG A 73 -2.48 -3.19 22.57
N LEU A 74 -2.50 -2.76 21.30
CA LEU A 74 -3.71 -2.58 20.51
C LEU A 74 -4.31 -3.94 20.11
N SER A 75 -3.50 -4.93 19.73
CA SER A 75 -3.99 -6.29 19.46
C SER A 75 -4.75 -6.86 20.65
N ARG A 76 -4.15 -6.75 21.85
CA ARG A 76 -4.77 -7.19 23.11
C ARG A 76 -6.04 -6.39 23.45
N LEU A 77 -6.09 -5.10 23.13
CA LEU A 77 -7.29 -4.29 23.35
C LEU A 77 -8.43 -4.68 22.40
N ILE A 78 -8.12 -5.01 21.15
CA ILE A 78 -9.08 -5.48 20.16
C ILE A 78 -9.64 -6.85 20.58
N GLU A 79 -8.78 -7.81 20.93
CA GLU A 79 -9.19 -9.11 21.46
C GLU A 79 -10.06 -8.97 22.71
N LYS A 80 -9.65 -8.12 23.65
CA LYS A 80 -10.44 -7.87 24.87
C LYS A 80 -11.81 -7.26 24.58
N LYS A 81 -11.92 -6.40 23.56
CA LYS A 81 -13.20 -5.78 23.17
C LYS A 81 -14.11 -6.71 22.37
N LEU A 82 -13.55 -7.65 21.61
CA LEU A 82 -14.30 -8.65 20.87
C LEU A 82 -14.77 -9.81 21.76
N SER A 83 -13.98 -10.18 22.78
CA SER A 83 -14.29 -11.29 23.70
C SER A 83 -15.19 -10.91 24.87
N GLU A 84 -15.24 -9.64 25.27
CA GLU A 84 -16.10 -9.21 26.38
C GLU A 84 -17.46 -8.73 25.88
N PRO A 85 -18.57 -9.31 26.38
CA PRO A 85 -19.90 -8.76 26.10
C PRO A 85 -19.96 -7.32 26.60
N GLY A 86 -20.56 -6.45 25.79
CA GLY A 86 -20.63 -5.03 26.07
C GLY A 86 -21.26 -4.76 27.44
N LYS A 87 -20.96 -3.61 28.04
CA LYS A 87 -21.61 -3.17 29.31
C LYS A 87 -23.14 -3.24 29.19
N LEU A 88 -23.68 -3.00 28.00
CA LEU A 88 -25.10 -3.10 27.71
C LEU A 88 -25.59 -4.55 27.69
N GLU A 89 -24.87 -5.49 27.08
CA GLU A 89 -25.24 -6.92 27.08
C GLU A 89 -25.19 -7.51 28.49
N LYS A 90 -24.19 -7.13 29.30
CA LYS A 90 -24.13 -7.54 30.72
C LYS A 90 -25.34 -7.01 31.51
N ARG A 91 -25.73 -5.75 31.27
CA ARG A 91 -26.94 -5.16 31.90
C ARG A 91 -28.21 -5.85 31.41
N LEU A 92 -28.31 -6.16 30.12
CA LEU A 92 -29.45 -6.84 29.53
C LEU A 92 -29.60 -8.26 30.13
N GLN A 93 -28.50 -9.01 30.26
CA GLN A 93 -28.49 -10.31 30.94
C GLN A 93 -28.90 -10.21 32.41
N SER A 94 -28.46 -9.17 33.14
CA SER A 94 -28.89 -8.99 34.53
C SER A 94 -30.39 -8.69 34.67
N ILE A 95 -30.95 -7.90 33.75
CA ILE A 95 -32.37 -7.57 33.73
C ILE A 95 -33.19 -8.82 33.35
N GLN A 96 -32.74 -9.59 32.35
CA GLN A 96 -33.38 -10.84 31.95
C GLN A 96 -33.37 -11.89 33.06
N LYS A 97 -32.24 -12.05 33.77
CA LYS A 97 -32.15 -12.96 34.93
C LYS A 97 -33.05 -12.53 36.08
N ALA A 98 -33.15 -11.22 36.35
CA ALA A 98 -34.05 -10.69 37.36
C ALA A 98 -35.53 -10.88 36.98
N ALA A 99 -35.85 -10.75 35.69
CA ALA A 99 -37.21 -10.95 35.17
C ALA A 99 -37.64 -12.43 35.10
N ALA A 100 -36.68 -13.37 35.04
CA ALA A 100 -36.97 -14.81 35.02
C ALA A 100 -37.06 -15.46 36.43
N ALA A 101 -36.75 -14.70 37.49
CA ALA A 101 -36.70 -15.18 38.87
C ALA A 101 -37.82 -14.62 39.77
N GLY A 102 -38.78 -13.88 39.20
CA GLY A 102 -40.00 -13.41 39.86
C GLY A 102 -41.23 -13.82 39.07
#